data_AF-A0A1H8JV29-F1
#
_entry.id   AF-A0A1H8JV29-F1
#
_cell.length_a   1.000
_cell.length_b   1.000
_cell.length_c   1.000
_cell.angle_alpha   90.00
_cell.angle_beta   90.00
_cell.angle_gamma   90.00
#
_symmetry.space_group_name_H-M   'P 1'
#
loop_
_entity.id
_entity.type
_entity.pdbx_description
1 polymer ?
#
loop_
_entity_poly.entity_id
_entity_poly.type
_entity_poly.pdbx_seq_one_letter_code
_entity_poly.pdbx_strand_id
1 'polypeptide(L)'
;MRVLVTNCAMRGRSGSEIVTIDLASGLQRRGHEVAVFAPLLGSNAEILRRRGVLVTDRPEDVPWIPDVIHGHHNHVLTSALACFPETPGLFVCHSTAYWFDGPPRLPRVKRLCAVDEACRARLVAETGCPSDDVVLLMNAVDTDLFVPRGRLPERPARALLLTKNTEHIAAVRDAARGSGLVLDEVGSAFGREIDDLHAQLRNYDLVFATARMALEALAVGCAVVVVDGRGLAGLATAATVDAWRVRNFGVSVLTRAVTADAISAEIARYDAADAMKVSERIREVATLSAYLDQVEALHREVAALPRDVNSREDLRATGSFAAQWLRRLGEGTIPENFDTLLAANEFAAEHGAVVDENARLRGEIFALQQELEKSASRPGILRRQAAVWRRRLFGRI
;
A
#
# COMPACT_ATOMS: atom_id res chain seq x y z
N MET A 1 5.47 26.12 3.82
CA MET A 1 6.23 25.33 4.84
C MET A 1 7.35 24.59 4.15
N ARG A 2 8.36 24.16 4.91
CA ARG A 2 9.42 23.26 4.49
C ARG A 2 9.04 21.82 4.78
N VAL A 3 8.91 21.00 3.75
CA VAL A 3 8.41 19.62 3.87
C VAL A 3 9.44 18.65 3.31
N LEU A 4 9.90 17.74 4.15
CA LEU A 4 10.70 16.59 3.70
C LEU A 4 9.78 15.39 3.52
N VAL A 5 9.67 14.88 2.30
CA VAL A 5 8.94 13.64 2.00
C VAL A 5 9.94 12.49 1.91
N THR A 6 9.64 11.35 2.52
CA THR A 6 10.49 10.15 2.42
C THR A 6 9.83 9.09 1.56
N ASN A 7 10.61 8.32 0.79
CA ASN A 7 10.17 7.09 0.15
C ASN A 7 11.33 6.07 0.13
N CYS A 8 11.05 4.78 0.08
CA CYS A 8 12.05 3.72 0.01
C CYS A 8 12.77 3.68 -1.35
N ALA A 9 12.13 4.18 -2.41
CA ALA A 9 12.70 4.31 -3.73
C ALA A 9 12.04 5.47 -4.51
N MET A 10 12.77 6.01 -5.47
CA MET A 10 12.33 6.95 -6.51
C MET A 10 12.98 6.55 -7.85
N ARG A 11 12.78 5.29 -8.26
CA ARG A 11 13.43 4.63 -9.40
C ARG A 11 12.47 3.86 -10.32
N GLY A 12 11.41 3.28 -9.78
CA GLY A 12 10.50 2.38 -10.48
C GLY A 12 9.19 3.05 -10.85
N ARG A 13 8.08 2.32 -10.75
CA ARG A 13 6.72 2.87 -10.93
C ARG A 13 5.73 2.31 -9.92
N SER A 14 6.17 2.20 -8.67
CA SER A 14 5.28 1.82 -7.59
C SER A 14 4.21 2.89 -7.33
N GLY A 15 3.11 2.47 -6.71
CA GLY A 15 2.05 3.39 -6.32
C GLY A 15 2.52 4.49 -5.37
N SER A 16 3.38 4.16 -4.39
CA SER A 16 3.90 5.13 -3.43
C SER A 16 4.85 6.15 -4.10
N GLU A 17 5.61 5.75 -5.11
CA GLU A 17 6.45 6.68 -5.89
C GLU A 17 5.63 7.70 -6.68
N ILE A 18 4.55 7.26 -7.34
CA ILE A 18 3.65 8.20 -8.04
C ILE A 18 2.96 9.12 -7.03
N VAL A 19 2.57 8.62 -5.86
CA VAL A 19 2.07 9.47 -4.75
C VAL A 19 3.12 10.51 -4.34
N THR A 20 4.39 10.12 -4.19
CA THR A 20 5.48 11.07 -3.88
C THR A 20 5.59 12.15 -4.97
N ILE A 21 5.50 11.77 -6.25
CA ILE A 21 5.58 12.72 -7.37
C ILE A 21 4.46 13.76 -7.29
N ASP A 22 3.22 13.30 -7.13
CA ASP A 22 2.04 14.16 -7.08
C ASP A 22 2.06 15.07 -5.85
N LEU A 23 2.40 14.49 -4.69
CA LEU A 23 2.52 15.19 -3.42
C LEU A 23 3.57 16.30 -3.51
N ALA A 24 4.80 15.96 -3.91
CA ALA A 24 5.90 16.92 -3.94
C ALA A 24 5.65 18.02 -4.98
N SER A 25 5.19 17.65 -6.17
CA SER A 25 4.87 18.62 -7.23
C SER A 25 3.69 19.51 -6.85
N GLY A 26 2.66 18.93 -6.23
CA GLY A 26 1.45 19.63 -5.78
C GLY A 26 1.75 20.65 -4.69
N LEU A 27 2.48 20.24 -3.64
CA LEU A 27 2.90 21.13 -2.56
C LEU A 27 3.82 22.25 -3.06
N GLN A 28 4.76 21.95 -3.96
CA GLN A 28 5.62 22.96 -4.57
C GLN A 28 4.80 24.02 -5.33
N ARG A 29 3.80 23.60 -6.12
CA ARG A 29 2.88 24.53 -6.81
C ARG A 29 2.06 25.40 -5.84
N ARG A 30 1.81 24.91 -4.63
CA ARG A 30 1.14 25.66 -3.55
C ARG A 30 2.09 26.55 -2.73
N GLY A 31 3.36 26.67 -3.15
CA GLY A 31 4.33 27.57 -2.53
C GLY A 31 5.08 26.98 -1.34
N HIS A 32 5.03 25.65 -1.14
CA HIS A 32 5.85 24.98 -0.16
C HIS A 32 7.27 24.72 -0.70
N GLU A 33 8.25 24.76 0.19
CA GLU A 33 9.62 24.34 -0.11
C GLU A 33 9.70 22.82 0.19
N VAL A 34 9.92 21.99 -0.84
CA VAL A 34 9.80 20.54 -0.73
C VAL A 34 11.11 19.87 -1.13
N ALA A 35 11.52 18.87 -0.34
CA ALA A 35 12.59 17.93 -0.68
C ALA A 35 12.08 16.50 -0.57
N VAL A 36 12.65 15.60 -1.37
CA VAL A 36 12.37 14.16 -1.33
C VAL A 36 13.65 13.42 -0.95
N PHE A 37 13.57 12.61 0.11
CA PHE A 37 14.62 11.67 0.49
C PHE A 37 14.22 10.24 0.10
N ALA A 38 15.08 9.58 -0.67
CA ALA A 38 14.96 8.15 -0.94
C ALA A 38 16.34 7.50 -1.20
N PRO A 39 16.66 6.37 -0.58
CA PRO A 39 17.98 5.74 -0.73
C PRO A 39 18.23 5.19 -2.14
N LEU A 40 17.16 4.86 -2.89
CA LEU A 40 17.26 4.34 -4.25
C LEU A 40 16.71 5.37 -5.24
N LEU A 41 17.59 5.96 -6.04
CA LEU A 41 17.23 7.01 -7.01
C LEU A 41 17.26 6.49 -8.45
N GLY A 42 16.37 7.00 -9.29
CA GLY A 42 16.27 6.67 -10.71
C GLY A 42 15.34 7.59 -11.49
N SER A 43 14.58 7.03 -12.44
CA SER A 43 13.78 7.82 -13.39
C SER A 43 12.78 8.77 -12.71
N ASN A 44 12.10 8.32 -11.65
CA ASN A 44 11.18 9.16 -10.89
C ASN A 44 11.87 10.30 -10.12
N ALA A 45 13.09 10.08 -9.61
CA ALA A 45 13.90 11.14 -9.04
C ALA A 45 14.21 12.22 -10.10
N GLU A 46 14.55 11.81 -11.31
CA GLU A 46 14.81 12.73 -12.42
C GLU A 46 13.57 13.52 -12.86
N ILE A 47 12.37 12.91 -12.79
CA ILE A 47 11.11 13.64 -13.04
C ILE A 47 10.95 14.81 -12.05
N LEU A 48 11.18 14.57 -10.76
CA LEU A 48 11.08 15.60 -9.73
C LEU A 48 12.18 16.65 -9.83
N ARG A 49 13.43 16.25 -10.11
CA ARG A 49 14.55 17.16 -10.33
C ARG A 49 14.29 18.13 -11.48
N ARG A 50 13.72 17.64 -12.60
CA ARG A 50 13.31 18.50 -13.73
C ARG A 50 12.21 19.49 -13.36
N ARG A 51 11.44 19.22 -12.31
CA ARG A 51 10.43 20.14 -11.73
C ARG A 51 11.02 21.07 -10.66
N GLY A 52 12.33 21.02 -10.42
CA GLY A 52 13.02 21.86 -9.43
C GLY A 52 12.84 21.40 -7.98
N VAL A 53 12.38 20.15 -7.76
CA VAL A 53 12.33 19.56 -6.42
C VAL A 53 13.70 18.94 -6.08
N LEU A 54 14.24 19.24 -4.90
CA LEU A 54 15.45 18.58 -4.41
C LEU A 54 15.15 17.10 -4.14
N VAL A 55 15.90 16.20 -4.77
CA VAL A 55 15.81 14.75 -4.50
C VAL A 55 17.20 14.22 -4.13
N THR A 56 17.30 13.63 -2.94
CA THR A 56 18.56 13.16 -2.34
C THR A 56 18.43 11.73 -1.79
N ASP A 57 19.54 11.00 -1.79
CA ASP A 57 19.71 9.71 -1.11
C ASP A 57 20.35 9.85 0.28
N ARG A 58 20.59 11.09 0.70
CA ARG A 58 21.15 11.46 2.01
C ARG A 58 20.32 12.56 2.64
N PRO A 59 19.60 12.29 3.75
CA PRO A 59 18.72 13.27 4.36
C PRO A 59 19.46 14.52 4.85
N GLU A 60 20.75 14.40 5.22
CA GLU A 60 21.60 15.52 5.64
C GLU A 60 21.92 16.54 4.54
N ASP A 61 21.70 16.20 3.26
CA ASP A 61 21.92 17.10 2.13
C ASP A 61 20.77 18.11 1.94
N VAL A 62 19.68 17.98 2.72
CA VAL A 62 18.60 18.97 2.73
C VAL A 62 19.10 20.25 3.41
N PRO A 63 19.13 21.42 2.71
CA PRO A 63 19.84 22.61 3.18
C PRO A 63 19.08 23.41 4.25
N TRP A 64 18.01 22.85 4.80
CA TRP A 64 17.14 23.49 5.77
C TRP A 64 16.54 22.45 6.73
N ILE A 65 16.10 22.92 7.89
CA ILE A 65 15.36 22.10 8.85
C ILE A 65 13.89 22.03 8.38
N PRO A 66 13.31 20.83 8.16
CA PRO A 66 11.92 20.71 7.78
C PRO A 66 10.98 21.18 8.91
N ASP A 67 9.83 21.74 8.55
CA ASP A 67 8.75 21.98 9.51
C ASP A 67 8.05 20.67 9.89
N VAL A 68 8.02 19.73 8.94
CA VAL A 68 7.41 18.39 9.07
C VAL A 68 8.08 17.39 8.13
N ILE A 69 8.21 16.15 8.57
CA ILE A 69 8.60 15.01 7.73
C ILE A 69 7.35 14.19 7.37
N HIS A 70 7.01 14.13 6.08
CA HIS A 70 5.97 13.25 5.55
C HIS A 70 6.59 11.90 5.21
N GLY A 71 6.38 10.90 6.06
CA GLY A 71 7.02 9.60 5.91
C GLY A 71 6.22 8.60 5.09
N HIS A 72 6.74 8.20 3.92
CA HIS A 72 6.38 6.92 3.31
C HIS A 72 7.43 5.87 3.70
N HIS A 73 6.96 4.70 4.16
CA HIS A 73 7.78 3.59 4.62
C HIS A 73 8.65 3.89 5.86
N ASN A 74 8.80 2.89 6.72
CA ASN A 74 9.21 3.13 8.10
C ASN A 74 10.70 3.46 8.28
N HIS A 75 11.60 2.78 7.56
CA HIS A 75 13.06 2.95 7.66
C HIS A 75 13.53 4.31 7.18
N VAL A 76 13.00 4.80 6.07
CA VAL A 76 13.38 6.11 5.53
C VAL A 76 12.80 7.24 6.36
N LEU A 77 11.58 7.09 6.92
CA LEU A 77 11.04 8.04 7.89
C LEU A 77 11.91 8.08 9.16
N THR A 78 12.25 6.92 9.73
CA THR A 78 13.08 6.85 10.93
C THR A 78 14.46 7.48 10.69
N SER A 79 15.07 7.23 9.53
CA SER A 79 16.37 7.81 9.16
C SER A 79 16.30 9.33 9.04
N ALA A 80 15.28 9.86 8.37
CA ALA A 80 15.06 11.31 8.28
C ALA A 80 14.83 11.94 9.67
N LEU A 81 14.00 11.32 10.52
CA LEU A 81 13.76 11.80 11.88
C LEU A 81 15.03 11.80 12.75
N ALA A 82 15.96 10.87 12.52
CA ALA A 82 17.24 10.84 13.23
C ALA A 82 18.17 11.98 12.80
N CYS A 83 18.16 12.36 11.51
CA CYS A 83 18.93 13.49 10.98
C CYS A 83 18.34 14.86 11.36
N PHE A 84 17.02 14.92 11.59
CA PHE A 84 16.31 16.12 12.01
C PHE A 84 15.64 15.92 13.38
N PRO A 85 16.42 15.89 14.48
CA PRO A 85 15.96 15.40 15.79
C PRO A 85 14.85 16.24 16.44
N GLU A 86 14.67 17.49 16.00
CA GLU A 86 13.63 18.41 16.50
C GLU A 86 12.38 18.45 15.60
N THR A 87 12.38 17.74 14.47
CA THR A 87 11.32 17.82 13.47
C THR A 87 10.26 16.75 13.72
N PRO A 88 8.98 17.09 13.83
CA PRO A 88 7.90 16.11 13.95
C PRO A 88 7.63 15.43 12.61
N GLY A 89 7.17 14.18 12.66
CA GLY A 89 6.81 13.41 11.48
C GLY A 89 5.38 12.89 11.51
N LEU A 90 4.87 12.56 10.33
CA LEU A 90 3.71 11.69 10.16
C LEU A 90 4.12 10.44 9.38
N PHE A 91 3.41 9.34 9.60
CA PHE A 91 3.66 8.09 8.90
C PHE A 91 2.44 7.69 8.07
N VAL A 92 2.64 7.35 6.79
CA VAL A 92 1.60 6.84 5.91
C VAL A 92 1.84 5.35 5.62
N CYS A 93 0.89 4.52 6.02
CA CYS A 93 0.86 3.09 5.71
C CYS A 93 0.26 2.85 4.33
N HIS A 94 1.06 2.28 3.41
CA HIS A 94 0.68 2.02 2.01
C HIS A 94 0.29 0.57 1.72
N SER A 95 0.60 -0.35 2.63
CA SER A 95 0.43 -1.78 2.40
C SER A 95 0.10 -2.50 3.69
N THR A 96 -0.78 -3.49 3.63
CA THR A 96 -0.98 -4.44 4.73
C THR A 96 0.03 -5.58 4.74
N ALA A 97 0.69 -5.81 3.60
CA ALA A 97 1.64 -6.89 3.44
C ALA A 97 3.03 -6.46 3.92
N TYR A 98 3.56 -5.35 3.41
CA TYR A 98 4.97 -5.06 3.58
C TYR A 98 5.33 -4.70 5.02
N TRP A 99 6.26 -5.45 5.61
CA TRP A 99 6.68 -5.22 6.99
C TRP A 99 7.32 -3.82 7.18
N PHE A 100 7.93 -3.27 6.13
CA PHE A 100 8.45 -1.89 6.11
C PHE A 100 7.36 -0.81 5.96
N ASP A 101 6.09 -1.20 5.80
CA ASP A 101 4.91 -0.36 5.97
C ASP A 101 4.27 -0.48 7.36
N GLY A 102 4.93 -1.17 8.30
CA GLY A 102 4.53 -1.19 9.71
C GLY A 102 4.91 0.11 10.45
N PRO A 103 4.16 0.52 11.48
CA PRO A 103 4.38 1.78 12.20
C PRO A 103 5.72 1.75 12.95
N PRO A 104 6.59 2.77 12.80
CA PRO A 104 7.94 2.74 13.39
C PRO A 104 8.00 3.04 14.91
N ARG A 105 6.86 3.37 15.55
CA ARG A 105 6.72 3.63 17.00
C ARG A 105 7.76 4.59 17.59
N LEU A 106 8.05 5.71 16.92
CA LEU A 106 8.86 6.79 17.49
C LEU A 106 7.98 7.89 18.09
N PRO A 107 8.35 8.47 19.25
CA PRO A 107 7.62 9.59 19.86
C PRO A 107 7.48 10.83 18.97
N ARG A 108 8.38 11.01 17.99
CA ARG A 108 8.29 12.09 16.98
C ARG A 108 7.28 11.83 15.86
N VAL A 109 6.80 10.60 15.69
CA VAL A 109 5.71 10.33 14.75
C VAL A 109 4.40 10.71 15.43
N LYS A 110 3.88 11.89 15.09
CA LYS A 110 2.74 12.50 15.77
C LYS A 110 1.38 12.10 15.18
N ARG A 111 1.37 11.64 13.93
CA ARG A 111 0.16 11.18 13.24
C ARG A 111 0.43 9.91 12.45
N LEU A 112 -0.56 9.03 12.47
CA LEU A 112 -0.61 7.82 11.67
C LEU A 112 -1.69 8.00 10.60
N CYS A 113 -1.34 7.71 9.37
CA CYS A 113 -2.23 7.79 8.22
C CYS A 113 -2.24 6.46 7.49
N ALA A 114 -3.37 6.14 6.86
CA ALA A 114 -3.56 4.95 6.06
C ALA A 114 -4.18 5.29 4.71
N VAL A 115 -3.71 4.63 3.64
CA VAL A 115 -4.27 4.86 2.29
C VAL A 115 -5.63 4.20 2.06
N ASP A 116 -6.01 3.27 2.93
CA ASP A 116 -7.30 2.58 2.92
C ASP A 116 -7.65 1.99 4.30
N GLU A 117 -8.87 1.46 4.40
CA GLU A 117 -9.37 0.78 5.61
C GLU A 117 -8.52 -0.42 6.05
N ALA A 118 -7.93 -1.16 5.11
CA ALA A 118 -7.14 -2.34 5.45
C ALA A 118 -5.82 -1.93 6.13
N CYS A 119 -5.17 -0.89 5.60
CA CYS A 119 -4.00 -0.27 6.20
C CYS A 119 -4.33 0.37 7.55
N ARG A 120 -5.51 0.98 7.70
CA ARG A 120 -5.98 1.51 8.99
C ARG A 120 -6.15 0.40 10.03
N ALA A 121 -6.84 -0.68 9.67
CA ALA A 121 -7.01 -1.83 10.53
C ALA A 121 -5.66 -2.43 10.98
N ARG A 122 -4.68 -2.50 10.08
CA ARG A 122 -3.31 -2.91 10.42
C ARG A 122 -2.68 -1.98 11.45
N LEU A 123 -2.74 -0.67 11.25
CA LEU A 123 -2.16 0.30 12.17
C LEU A 123 -2.80 0.21 13.56
N VAL A 124 -4.12 0.09 13.64
CA VAL A 124 -4.85 -0.12 14.90
C VAL A 124 -4.37 -1.42 15.58
N ALA A 125 -4.32 -2.53 14.85
CA ALA A 125 -3.89 -3.81 15.40
C ALA A 125 -2.43 -3.79 15.90
N GLU A 126 -1.53 -3.13 15.17
CA GLU A 126 -0.11 -3.09 15.50
C GLU A 126 0.26 -2.02 16.53
N THR A 127 -0.56 -0.99 16.76
CA THR A 127 -0.25 0.07 17.75
C THR A 127 -1.15 0.05 18.97
N GLY A 128 -2.34 -0.53 18.87
CA GLY A 128 -3.38 -0.46 19.89
C GLY A 128 -4.07 0.91 20.00
N CYS A 129 -3.82 1.84 19.08
CA CYS A 129 -4.50 3.14 19.09
C CYS A 129 -5.97 3.02 18.65
N PRO A 130 -6.85 3.93 19.11
CA PRO A 130 -8.19 4.09 18.58
C PRO A 130 -8.21 4.26 17.06
N SER A 131 -9.22 3.69 16.38
CA SER A 131 -9.33 3.81 14.92
C SER A 131 -9.48 5.25 14.44
N ASP A 132 -10.10 6.12 15.25
CA ASP A 132 -10.31 7.53 14.92
C ASP A 132 -9.01 8.35 15.02
N ASP A 133 -7.97 7.82 15.66
CA ASP A 133 -6.63 8.43 15.70
C ASP A 133 -5.80 8.14 14.43
N VAL A 134 -6.30 7.25 13.56
CA VAL A 134 -5.67 6.93 12.27
C VAL A 134 -6.42 7.61 11.13
N VAL A 135 -5.77 8.57 10.51
CA VAL A 135 -6.37 9.37 9.43
C VAL A 135 -6.37 8.57 8.12
N LEU A 136 -7.53 8.45 7.48
CA LEU A 136 -7.59 7.94 6.11
C LEU A 136 -7.11 9.02 5.14
N LEU A 137 -5.93 8.80 4.58
CA LEU A 137 -5.31 9.65 3.58
C LEU A 137 -5.29 8.87 2.26
N MET A 138 -6.48 8.77 1.65
CA MET A 138 -6.71 7.89 0.51
C MET A 138 -6.00 8.41 -0.76
N ASN A 139 -5.57 7.49 -1.63
CA ASN A 139 -4.97 7.84 -2.92
C ASN A 139 -5.89 8.76 -3.75
N ALA A 140 -5.30 9.67 -4.50
CA ALA A 140 -6.01 10.61 -5.35
C ALA A 140 -5.51 10.56 -6.79
N VAL A 141 -6.22 11.26 -7.68
CA VAL A 141 -5.90 11.40 -9.10
C VAL A 141 -5.72 12.88 -9.40
N ASP A 142 -4.65 13.22 -10.11
CA ASP A 142 -4.50 14.53 -10.74
C ASP A 142 -5.53 14.66 -11.87
N THR A 143 -6.70 15.21 -11.55
CA THR A 143 -7.83 15.35 -12.48
C THR A 143 -7.61 16.39 -13.58
N ASP A 144 -6.57 17.21 -13.45
CA ASP A 144 -6.13 18.14 -14.50
C ASP A 144 -5.26 17.38 -15.53
N LEU A 145 -4.48 16.39 -15.08
CA LEU A 145 -3.70 15.51 -15.95
C LEU A 145 -4.55 14.38 -16.57
N PHE A 146 -5.38 13.72 -15.77
CA PHE A 146 -6.29 12.66 -16.20
C PHE A 146 -7.64 13.25 -16.64
N VAL A 147 -7.62 13.86 -17.82
CA VAL A 147 -8.78 14.54 -18.42
C VAL A 147 -9.82 13.51 -18.89
N PRO A 148 -11.12 13.77 -18.74
CA PRO A 148 -12.17 12.86 -19.19
C PRO A 148 -12.07 12.48 -20.67
N ARG A 149 -12.43 11.24 -20.98
CA ARG A 149 -12.64 10.78 -22.35
C ARG A 149 -14.01 11.19 -22.88
N GLY A 150 -14.22 10.98 -24.18
CA GLY A 150 -15.54 11.12 -24.80
C GLY A 150 -16.51 10.02 -24.35
N ARG A 151 -17.77 10.10 -24.77
CA ARG A 151 -18.81 9.14 -24.39
C ARG A 151 -18.41 7.69 -24.73
N LEU A 152 -18.58 6.81 -23.76
CA LEU A 152 -18.44 5.36 -23.91
C LEU A 152 -19.43 4.81 -24.95
N PRO A 153 -19.03 3.85 -25.81
CA PRO A 153 -19.95 3.19 -26.74
C PRO A 153 -20.96 2.29 -26.00
N GLU A 154 -22.09 1.96 -26.64
CA GLU A 154 -23.10 1.05 -26.07
C GLU A 154 -22.56 -0.36 -25.80
N ARG A 155 -21.56 -0.80 -26.57
CA ARG A 155 -20.83 -2.05 -26.36
C ARG A 155 -19.33 -1.76 -26.34
N PRO A 156 -18.57 -2.30 -25.38
CA PRO A 156 -17.13 -2.06 -25.29
C PRO A 156 -16.44 -2.82 -26.42
N ALA A 157 -15.42 -2.20 -27.04
CA ALA A 157 -14.64 -2.82 -28.10
C ALA A 157 -13.15 -2.87 -27.77
N ARG A 158 -12.64 -1.84 -27.10
CA ARG A 158 -11.22 -1.74 -26.74
C ARG A 158 -11.06 -1.88 -25.24
N ALA A 159 -10.18 -2.79 -24.83
CA ALA A 159 -9.85 -3.02 -23.44
C ALA A 159 -8.36 -2.87 -23.15
N LEU A 160 -8.03 -2.51 -21.91
CA LEU A 160 -6.66 -2.44 -21.41
C LEU A 160 -6.54 -3.26 -20.14
N LEU A 161 -5.51 -4.10 -20.06
CA LEU A 161 -5.07 -4.71 -18.81
C LEU A 161 -3.88 -3.92 -18.24
N LEU A 162 -4.09 -3.30 -17.09
CA LEU A 162 -3.08 -2.60 -16.30
C LEU A 162 -2.70 -3.45 -15.09
N THR A 163 -1.52 -4.04 -15.09
CA THR A 163 -1.12 -4.88 -13.96
C THR A 163 0.38 -5.05 -13.74
N LYS A 164 0.71 -5.44 -12.51
CA LYS A 164 2.06 -5.84 -12.07
C LYS A 164 2.15 -7.30 -11.65
N ASN A 165 1.02 -8.00 -11.54
CA ASN A 165 0.95 -9.39 -11.13
C ASN A 165 0.61 -10.28 -12.34
N THR A 166 0.94 -11.57 -12.30
CA THR A 166 0.86 -12.44 -13.48
C THR A 166 -0.30 -13.44 -13.45
N GLU A 167 -0.79 -13.78 -12.26
CA GLU A 167 -1.67 -14.94 -12.00
C GLU A 167 -3.03 -14.84 -12.69
N HIS A 168 -3.54 -13.63 -12.88
CA HIS A 168 -4.85 -13.35 -13.49
C HIS A 168 -4.80 -13.11 -15.01
N ILE A 169 -3.61 -12.94 -15.59
CA ILE A 169 -3.44 -12.50 -17.00
C ILE A 169 -4.14 -13.46 -17.96
N ALA A 170 -3.95 -14.76 -17.80
CA ALA A 170 -4.55 -15.77 -18.67
C ALA A 170 -6.09 -15.69 -18.67
N ALA A 171 -6.69 -15.58 -17.48
CA ALA A 171 -8.14 -15.47 -17.34
C ALA A 171 -8.71 -14.19 -17.96
N VAL A 172 -8.00 -13.06 -17.85
CA VAL A 172 -8.39 -11.80 -18.51
C VAL A 172 -8.32 -11.93 -20.03
N ARG A 173 -7.23 -12.50 -20.56
CA ARG A 173 -7.06 -12.73 -22.01
C ARG A 173 -8.18 -13.60 -22.58
N ASP A 174 -8.53 -14.67 -21.89
CA ASP A 174 -9.58 -15.60 -22.33
C ASP A 174 -10.96 -14.94 -22.28
N ALA A 175 -11.28 -14.22 -21.21
CA ALA A 175 -12.54 -13.47 -21.09
C ALA A 175 -12.67 -12.36 -22.14
N ALA A 176 -11.60 -11.61 -22.37
CA ALA A 176 -11.57 -10.55 -23.38
C ALA A 176 -11.78 -11.12 -24.79
N ARG A 177 -11.09 -12.21 -25.13
CA ARG A 177 -11.26 -12.91 -26.40
C ARG A 177 -12.68 -13.45 -26.57
N GLY A 178 -13.22 -14.10 -25.54
CA GLY A 178 -14.59 -14.63 -25.54
C GLY A 178 -15.65 -13.54 -25.68
N SER A 179 -15.35 -12.33 -25.21
CA SER A 179 -16.23 -11.15 -25.32
C SER A 179 -15.99 -10.30 -26.58
N GLY A 180 -15.06 -10.70 -27.46
CA GLY A 180 -14.74 -9.96 -28.68
C GLY A 180 -14.02 -8.63 -28.47
N LEU A 181 -13.35 -8.45 -27.32
CA LEU A 181 -12.59 -7.24 -26.99
C LEU A 181 -11.19 -7.29 -27.62
N VAL A 182 -10.73 -6.16 -28.15
CA VAL A 182 -9.31 -5.94 -28.48
C VAL A 182 -8.60 -5.53 -27.19
N LEU A 183 -7.75 -6.43 -26.67
CA LEU A 183 -7.05 -6.23 -25.41
C LEU A 183 -5.61 -5.76 -25.65
N ASP A 184 -5.29 -4.57 -25.15
CA ASP A 184 -3.92 -4.10 -24.97
C ASP A 184 -3.44 -4.42 -23.54
N GLU A 185 -2.12 -4.59 -23.37
CA GLU A 185 -1.49 -4.98 -22.11
C GLU A 185 -0.35 -4.02 -21.76
N VAL A 186 -0.38 -3.52 -20.52
CA VAL A 186 0.58 -2.54 -19.99
C VAL A 186 0.85 -2.83 -18.51
N GLY A 187 2.11 -2.63 -18.11
CA GLY A 187 2.58 -2.76 -16.74
C GLY A 187 3.85 -3.60 -16.62
N SER A 188 4.43 -3.63 -15.42
CA SER A 188 5.71 -4.30 -15.17
C SER A 188 5.67 -5.80 -15.45
N ALA A 189 4.50 -6.45 -15.28
CA ALA A 189 4.30 -7.86 -15.63
C ALA A 189 4.55 -8.17 -17.12
N PHE A 190 4.52 -7.15 -17.98
CA PHE A 190 4.78 -7.26 -19.42
C PHE A 190 6.11 -6.60 -19.83
N GLY A 191 6.89 -6.09 -18.88
CA GLY A 191 8.08 -5.27 -19.17
C GLY A 191 7.74 -3.98 -19.93
N ARG A 192 6.50 -3.48 -19.81
CA ARG A 192 5.99 -2.33 -20.59
C ARG A 192 5.42 -1.27 -19.67
N GLU A 193 6.26 -0.31 -19.30
CA GLU A 193 5.89 0.87 -18.53
C GLU A 193 5.77 2.10 -19.46
N ILE A 194 4.79 2.99 -19.24
CA ILE A 194 4.43 4.08 -20.17
C ILE A 194 4.20 5.44 -19.49
N ASP A 195 4.95 6.50 -19.83
CA ASP A 195 4.85 7.81 -19.14
C ASP A 195 3.53 8.56 -19.42
N ASP A 196 2.80 8.14 -20.44
CA ASP A 196 1.62 8.81 -21.00
C ASP A 196 0.29 8.09 -20.67
N LEU A 197 0.24 7.31 -19.58
CA LEU A 197 -0.97 6.57 -19.18
C LEU A 197 -2.24 7.46 -19.16
N HIS A 198 -2.11 8.68 -18.64
CA HIS A 198 -3.19 9.68 -18.62
C HIS A 198 -3.77 10.00 -20.01
N ALA A 199 -2.93 9.97 -21.05
CA ALA A 199 -3.37 10.17 -22.43
C ALA A 199 -3.92 8.86 -23.03
N GLN A 200 -3.27 7.73 -22.76
CA GLN A 200 -3.63 6.42 -23.33
C GLN A 200 -5.00 5.93 -22.86
N LEU A 201 -5.33 6.13 -21.58
CA LEU A 201 -6.60 5.67 -20.99
C LEU A 201 -7.83 6.14 -21.77
N ARG A 202 -7.75 7.29 -22.44
CA ARG A 202 -8.86 7.87 -23.21
C ARG A 202 -9.27 7.02 -24.43
N ASN A 203 -8.42 6.07 -24.83
CA ASN A 203 -8.61 5.18 -25.99
C ASN A 203 -9.27 3.84 -25.64
N TYR A 204 -9.67 3.64 -24.38
CA TYR A 204 -10.21 2.38 -23.89
C TYR A 204 -11.63 2.53 -23.35
N ASP A 205 -12.44 1.50 -23.57
CA ASP A 205 -13.81 1.42 -23.07
C ASP A 205 -13.88 0.68 -21.74
N LEU A 206 -13.09 -0.38 -21.63
CA LEU A 206 -13.01 -1.23 -20.45
C LEU A 206 -11.56 -1.35 -19.98
N VAL A 207 -11.32 -1.24 -18.68
CA VAL A 207 -9.98 -1.43 -18.11
C VAL A 207 -10.04 -2.49 -17.01
N PHE A 208 -9.10 -3.43 -17.05
CA PHE A 208 -8.84 -4.38 -15.97
C PHE A 208 -7.69 -3.83 -15.14
N ALA A 209 -7.96 -3.47 -13.88
CA ALA A 209 -6.98 -2.83 -13.01
C ALA A 209 -7.34 -2.99 -11.53
N THR A 210 -6.43 -2.62 -10.64
CA THR A 210 -6.72 -2.47 -9.20
C THR A 210 -6.09 -1.21 -8.63
N ALA A 211 -6.47 -0.89 -7.40
CA ALA A 211 -5.84 0.16 -6.62
C ALA A 211 -5.89 1.52 -7.36
N ARG A 212 -4.75 2.22 -7.34
CA ARG A 212 -4.58 3.51 -7.98
C ARG A 212 -4.80 3.47 -9.51
N MET A 213 -4.39 2.40 -10.19
CA MET A 213 -4.61 2.26 -11.65
C MET A 213 -6.10 2.18 -11.99
N ALA A 214 -6.89 1.51 -11.15
CA ALA A 214 -8.34 1.50 -11.29
C ALA A 214 -8.93 2.91 -11.07
N LEU A 215 -8.47 3.62 -10.05
CA LEU A 215 -8.91 4.99 -9.75
C LEU A 215 -8.63 5.96 -10.91
N GLU A 216 -7.44 5.89 -11.51
CA GLU A 216 -7.03 6.69 -12.66
C GLU A 216 -7.90 6.40 -13.90
N ALA A 217 -8.17 5.12 -14.20
CA ALA A 217 -9.05 4.71 -15.30
C ALA A 217 -10.51 5.17 -15.08
N LEU A 218 -11.02 5.05 -13.86
CA LEU A 218 -12.35 5.54 -13.50
C LEU A 218 -12.45 7.07 -13.65
N ALA A 219 -11.44 7.82 -13.21
CA ALA A 219 -11.41 9.28 -13.30
C ALA A 219 -11.40 9.81 -14.76
N VAL A 220 -10.83 9.04 -15.69
CA VAL A 220 -10.89 9.32 -17.13
C VAL A 220 -12.26 8.98 -17.72
N GLY A 221 -12.98 8.01 -17.15
CA GLY A 221 -14.31 7.60 -17.60
C GLY A 221 -14.33 6.28 -18.36
N CYS A 222 -13.38 5.38 -18.10
CA CYS A 222 -13.46 3.99 -18.53
C CYS A 222 -14.41 3.20 -17.63
N ALA A 223 -15.08 2.19 -18.16
CA ALA A 223 -15.62 1.13 -17.31
C ALA A 223 -14.46 0.31 -16.74
N VAL A 224 -14.52 -0.09 -15.47
CA VAL A 224 -13.39 -0.78 -14.82
C VAL A 224 -13.84 -2.08 -14.15
N VAL A 225 -13.25 -3.19 -14.56
CA VAL A 225 -13.34 -4.46 -13.83
C VAL A 225 -12.14 -4.53 -12.89
N VAL A 226 -12.43 -4.54 -11.59
CA VAL A 226 -11.42 -4.54 -10.53
C VAL A 226 -10.92 -5.96 -10.31
N VAL A 227 -9.72 -6.26 -10.83
CA VAL A 227 -9.12 -7.61 -10.85
C VAL A 227 -7.60 -7.56 -10.84
N ASP A 228 -6.98 -8.51 -10.13
CA ASP A 228 -5.53 -8.64 -9.99
C ASP A 228 -5.16 -10.10 -9.68
N GLY A 229 -3.87 -10.43 -9.62
CA GLY A 229 -3.40 -11.78 -9.30
C GLY A 229 -3.91 -12.32 -7.95
N ARG A 230 -4.26 -11.41 -7.04
CA ARG A 230 -4.80 -11.73 -5.71
C ARG A 230 -6.31 -12.02 -5.70
N GLY A 231 -7.05 -11.70 -6.77
CA GLY A 231 -8.49 -11.94 -6.82
C GLY A 231 -9.27 -11.00 -7.74
N LEU A 232 -10.58 -11.25 -7.81
CA LEU A 232 -11.57 -10.47 -8.55
C LEU A 232 -12.56 -9.81 -7.57
N ALA A 233 -12.81 -8.51 -7.74
CA ALA A 233 -13.93 -7.83 -7.09
C ALA A 233 -15.15 -7.82 -8.03
N GLY A 234 -14.94 -7.32 -9.25
CA GLY A 234 -15.96 -7.25 -10.30
C GLY A 234 -16.00 -5.88 -10.98
N LEU A 235 -17.03 -5.64 -11.79
CA LEU A 235 -17.25 -4.34 -12.42
C LEU A 235 -17.55 -3.27 -11.35
N ALA A 236 -16.81 -2.17 -11.37
CA ALA A 236 -17.11 -0.99 -10.56
C ALA A 236 -18.37 -0.30 -11.12
N THR A 237 -19.36 -0.11 -10.26
CA THR A 237 -20.65 0.49 -10.62
C THR A 237 -21.01 1.62 -9.68
N ALA A 238 -22.02 2.42 -10.02
CA ALA A 238 -22.50 3.50 -9.15
C ALA A 238 -22.98 2.96 -7.78
N ALA A 239 -23.37 1.69 -7.71
CA ALA A 239 -23.75 1.02 -6.47
C ALA A 239 -22.56 0.58 -5.59
N THR A 240 -21.37 0.39 -6.17
CA THR A 240 -20.19 -0.12 -5.44
C THR A 240 -19.10 0.92 -5.21
N VAL A 241 -19.07 1.99 -6.02
CA VAL A 241 -17.97 2.97 -6.05
C VAL A 241 -17.60 3.53 -4.68
N ASP A 242 -18.57 3.99 -3.89
CA ASP A 242 -18.29 4.57 -2.57
C ASP A 242 -17.74 3.53 -1.58
N ALA A 243 -18.34 2.33 -1.57
CA ALA A 243 -17.91 1.25 -0.68
C ALA A 243 -16.54 0.67 -1.07
N TRP A 244 -16.13 0.79 -2.33
CA TRP A 244 -14.82 0.36 -2.82
C TRP A 244 -13.76 1.46 -2.72
N ARG A 245 -14.17 2.73 -2.78
CA ARG A 245 -13.30 3.91 -2.65
C ARG A 245 -12.51 3.91 -1.34
N VAL A 246 -13.18 3.65 -0.21
CA VAL A 246 -12.56 3.56 1.12
C VAL A 246 -11.63 2.36 1.28
N ARG A 247 -11.79 1.36 0.40
CA ARG A 247 -10.93 0.18 0.27
C ARG A 247 -9.94 0.31 -0.89
N ASN A 248 -9.81 1.52 -1.44
CA ASN A 248 -8.90 1.89 -2.52
C ASN A 248 -9.05 1.03 -3.78
N PHE A 249 -10.18 0.34 -4.02
CA PHE A 249 -10.27 -0.68 -5.09
C PHE A 249 -9.14 -1.74 -5.01
N GLY A 250 -8.65 -1.96 -3.79
CA GLY A 250 -7.46 -2.75 -3.48
C GLY A 250 -7.79 -4.15 -2.99
N VAL A 251 -6.82 -4.78 -2.33
CA VAL A 251 -6.87 -6.20 -1.97
C VAL A 251 -8.11 -6.62 -1.18
N SER A 252 -8.65 -5.73 -0.33
CA SER A 252 -9.80 -6.04 0.53
C SER A 252 -11.15 -6.15 -0.20
N VAL A 253 -11.22 -5.75 -1.47
CA VAL A 253 -12.40 -6.00 -2.32
C VAL A 253 -12.24 -7.21 -3.24
N LEU A 254 -11.03 -7.76 -3.37
CA LEU A 254 -10.70 -8.88 -4.27
C LEU A 254 -11.07 -10.23 -3.66
N THR A 255 -12.37 -10.45 -3.42
CA THR A 255 -12.84 -11.59 -2.62
C THR A 255 -13.21 -12.83 -3.43
N ARG A 256 -13.24 -12.74 -4.76
CA ARG A 256 -13.64 -13.85 -5.65
C ARG A 256 -12.43 -14.45 -6.36
N ALA A 257 -12.53 -15.73 -6.68
CA ALA A 257 -11.56 -16.40 -7.54
C ALA A 257 -11.53 -15.77 -8.94
N VAL A 258 -10.34 -15.68 -9.53
CA VAL A 258 -10.14 -15.18 -10.89
C VAL A 258 -10.36 -16.33 -11.88
N THR A 259 -11.45 -16.29 -12.63
CA THR A 259 -11.71 -17.23 -13.74
C THR A 259 -12.20 -16.46 -14.96
N ALA A 260 -11.97 -17.02 -16.16
CA ALA A 260 -12.44 -16.41 -17.40
C ALA A 260 -13.97 -16.23 -17.42
N ASP A 261 -14.73 -17.20 -16.89
CA ASP A 261 -16.19 -17.13 -16.78
C ASP A 261 -16.63 -16.02 -15.83
N ALA A 262 -15.98 -15.90 -14.67
CA ALA A 262 -16.31 -14.87 -13.69
C ALA A 262 -16.03 -13.47 -14.26
N ILE A 263 -14.91 -13.29 -14.99
CA ILE A 263 -14.59 -12.02 -15.64
C ILE A 263 -15.56 -11.73 -16.79
N SER A 264 -15.89 -12.73 -17.62
CA SER A 264 -16.86 -12.59 -18.72
C SER A 264 -18.24 -12.15 -18.23
N ALA A 265 -18.67 -12.68 -17.07
CA ALA A 265 -19.91 -12.24 -16.42
C ALA A 265 -19.87 -10.76 -16.02
N GLU A 266 -18.71 -10.23 -15.61
CA GLU A 266 -18.55 -8.80 -15.29
C GLU A 266 -18.49 -7.93 -16.54
N ILE A 267 -17.84 -8.41 -17.61
CA ILE A 267 -17.85 -7.73 -18.93
C ILE A 267 -19.29 -7.61 -19.45
N ALA A 268 -20.10 -8.67 -19.32
CA ALA A 268 -21.49 -8.69 -19.76
C ALA A 268 -22.39 -7.70 -19.00
N ARG A 269 -21.97 -7.24 -17.81
CA ARG A 269 -22.68 -6.23 -17.00
C ARG A 269 -22.34 -4.79 -17.38
N TYR A 270 -21.46 -4.60 -18.36
CA TYR A 270 -21.07 -3.27 -18.84
C TYR A 270 -22.29 -2.39 -19.14
N ASP A 271 -22.26 -1.18 -18.59
CA ASP A 271 -23.23 -0.11 -18.86
C ASP A 271 -22.47 1.22 -18.98
N ALA A 272 -22.52 1.81 -20.18
CA ALA A 272 -21.85 3.07 -20.48
C ALA A 272 -22.36 4.25 -19.63
N ALA A 273 -23.65 4.27 -19.31
CA ALA A 273 -24.26 5.33 -18.50
C ALA A 273 -23.88 5.17 -17.02
N ASP A 274 -23.81 3.95 -16.51
CA ASP A 274 -23.37 3.70 -15.14
C ASP A 274 -21.87 4.02 -14.97
N ALA A 275 -21.01 3.61 -15.91
CA ALA A 275 -19.59 3.95 -15.89
C ALA A 275 -19.34 5.47 -15.88
N MET A 276 -20.19 6.24 -16.58
CA MET A 276 -20.14 7.71 -16.54
C MET A 276 -20.45 8.26 -15.14
N LYS A 277 -21.48 7.72 -14.45
CA LYS A 277 -21.79 8.10 -13.06
C LYS A 277 -20.65 7.76 -12.10
N VAL A 278 -20.00 6.60 -12.29
CA VAL A 278 -18.82 6.22 -11.50
C VAL A 278 -17.69 7.22 -11.72
N SER A 279 -17.44 7.62 -12.97
CA SER A 279 -16.41 8.60 -13.30
C SER A 279 -16.68 9.96 -12.65
N GLU A 280 -17.89 10.48 -12.78
CA GLU A 280 -18.33 11.72 -12.13
C GLU A 280 -18.10 11.65 -10.62
N ARG A 281 -18.49 10.53 -9.99
CA ARG A 281 -18.30 10.32 -8.56
C ARG A 281 -16.83 10.29 -8.16
N ILE A 282 -15.96 9.58 -8.90
CA ILE A 282 -14.52 9.56 -8.62
C ILE A 282 -13.90 10.94 -8.77
N ARG A 283 -14.30 11.70 -9.80
CA ARG A 283 -13.83 13.08 -9.98
C ARG A 283 -14.31 14.04 -8.90
N GLU A 284 -15.40 13.73 -8.21
CA GLU A 284 -15.87 14.48 -7.04
C GLU A 284 -15.02 14.15 -5.79
N VAL A 285 -14.74 12.87 -5.53
CA VAL A 285 -14.21 12.41 -4.22
C VAL A 285 -12.74 12.02 -4.19
N ALA A 286 -12.04 12.05 -5.33
CA ALA A 286 -10.67 11.57 -5.43
C ALA A 286 -9.72 12.54 -6.13
N THR A 287 -10.00 13.84 -6.10
CA THR A 287 -9.13 14.85 -6.71
C THR A 287 -7.82 15.02 -5.93
N LEU A 288 -6.73 15.25 -6.66
CA LEU A 288 -5.44 15.60 -6.07
C LEU A 288 -5.53 16.91 -5.27
N SER A 289 -6.36 17.87 -5.70
CA SER A 289 -6.53 19.11 -4.95
C SER A 289 -7.10 18.88 -3.56
N ALA A 290 -8.16 18.07 -3.42
CA ALA A 290 -8.75 17.76 -2.11
C ALA A 290 -7.78 16.96 -1.23
N TYR A 291 -7.01 16.05 -1.83
CA TYR A 291 -5.93 15.34 -1.13
C TYR A 291 -4.87 16.31 -0.58
N LEU A 292 -4.41 17.25 -1.40
CA LEU A 292 -3.41 18.23 -0.97
C LEU A 292 -3.96 19.16 0.14
N ASP A 293 -5.25 19.52 0.10
CA ASP A 293 -5.89 20.30 1.18
C ASP A 293 -5.82 19.55 2.52
N GLN A 294 -6.12 18.25 2.50
CA GLN A 294 -6.03 17.38 3.67
C GLN A 294 -4.58 17.24 4.16
N VAL A 295 -3.61 17.07 3.25
CA VAL A 295 -2.19 16.99 3.58
C VAL A 295 -1.69 18.28 4.21
N GLU A 296 -2.02 19.45 3.67
CA GLU A 296 -1.60 20.74 4.22
C GLU A 296 -2.21 21.00 5.60
N ALA A 297 -3.45 20.56 5.84
CA ALA A 297 -4.05 20.59 7.17
C ALA A 297 -3.26 19.72 8.16
N LEU A 298 -2.95 18.47 7.78
CA LEU A 298 -2.16 17.54 8.59
C LEU A 298 -0.75 18.06 8.85
N HIS A 299 -0.10 18.66 7.86
CA HIS A 299 1.24 19.25 8.00
C HIS A 299 1.24 20.38 9.00
N ARG A 300 0.27 21.31 8.90
CA ARG A 300 0.14 22.42 9.86
C ARG A 300 -0.14 21.91 11.27
N GLU A 301 -1.03 20.93 11.41
CA GLU A 301 -1.32 20.28 12.69
C GLU A 301 -0.08 19.65 13.30
N VAL A 302 0.62 18.79 12.55
CA VAL A 302 1.82 18.08 13.02
C VAL A 302 2.94 19.05 13.38
N ALA A 303 3.17 20.08 12.58
CA ALA A 303 4.19 21.10 12.84
C ALA A 303 3.90 21.95 14.09
N ALA A 304 2.62 22.09 14.47
CA ALA A 304 2.18 22.84 15.64
C ALA A 304 2.15 22.00 16.93
N LEU A 305 2.24 20.67 16.84
CA LEU A 305 2.27 19.82 18.03
C LEU A 305 3.56 20.02 18.83
N PRO A 306 3.52 19.84 20.17
CA PRO A 306 4.69 19.99 21.01
C PRO A 306 5.88 19.16 20.54
N ARG A 307 7.03 19.83 20.43
CA ARG A 307 8.32 19.23 20.06
C ARG A 307 9.06 18.64 21.25
N ASP A 308 8.50 18.79 22.46
CA ASP A 308 9.05 18.35 23.74
C ASP A 308 9.04 16.82 23.86
N VAL A 309 9.86 16.18 23.04
CA VAL A 309 10.10 14.75 23.07
C VAL A 309 11.31 14.51 23.96
N ASN A 310 11.17 13.59 24.92
CA ASN A 310 12.31 13.19 25.74
C ASN A 310 13.38 12.56 24.85
N SER A 311 14.51 13.24 24.66
CA SER A 311 15.57 12.81 23.72
C SER A 311 16.12 11.42 24.05
N ARG A 312 16.11 11.00 25.33
CA ARG A 312 16.55 9.64 25.73
C ARG A 312 15.51 8.58 25.36
N GLU A 313 14.24 8.90 25.51
CA GLU A 313 13.15 8.01 25.12
C GLU A 313 13.13 7.82 23.60
N ASP A 314 13.26 8.90 22.85
CA ASP A 314 13.28 8.86 21.40
C ASP A 314 14.52 8.14 20.85
N LEU A 315 15.71 8.38 21.42
CA LEU A 315 16.91 7.63 21.06
C LEU A 315 16.74 6.13 21.36
N ARG A 316 16.09 5.77 22.47
CA ARG A 316 15.77 4.38 22.80
C ARG A 316 14.80 3.78 21.77
N ALA A 317 13.75 4.51 21.39
CA ALA A 317 12.80 4.07 20.37
C ALA A 317 13.50 3.86 19.01
N THR A 318 14.39 4.77 18.62
CA THR A 318 15.23 4.65 17.41
C THR A 318 16.13 3.41 17.48
N GLY A 319 16.76 3.16 18.64
CA GLY A 319 17.56 1.94 18.85
C GLY A 319 16.74 0.66 18.79
N SER A 320 15.53 0.64 19.36
CA SER A 320 14.59 -0.49 19.25
C SER A 320 14.16 -0.74 17.81
N PHE A 321 13.89 0.32 17.05
CA PHE A 321 13.58 0.22 15.63
C PHE A 321 14.77 -0.37 14.84
N ALA A 322 15.99 0.13 15.06
CA ALA A 322 17.19 -0.39 14.43
C ALA A 322 17.41 -1.87 14.75
N ALA A 323 17.25 -2.28 16.00
CA ALA A 323 17.35 -3.69 16.41
C ALA A 323 16.29 -4.58 15.73
N GLN A 324 15.07 -4.07 15.52
CA GLN A 324 14.02 -4.78 14.78
C GLN A 324 14.42 -4.98 13.31
N TRP A 325 14.97 -3.96 12.66
CA TRP A 325 15.45 -4.04 11.28
C TRP A 325 16.64 -4.99 11.13
N LEU A 326 17.61 -4.94 12.04
CA LEU A 326 18.76 -5.86 12.06
C LEU A 326 18.34 -7.32 12.24
N ARG A 327 17.34 -7.58 13.09
CA ARG A 327 16.78 -8.92 13.24
C ARG A 327 16.18 -9.43 11.93
N ARG A 328 15.40 -8.60 11.25
CA ARG A 328 14.77 -8.94 9.96
C ARG A 328 15.80 -9.22 8.86
N LEU A 329 16.89 -8.45 8.83
CA LEU A 329 18.05 -8.73 7.99
C LEU A 329 18.63 -10.13 8.26
N GLY A 330 18.88 -10.46 9.53
CA GLY A 330 19.43 -11.76 9.93
C GLY A 330 18.49 -12.96 9.72
N GLU A 331 17.18 -12.74 9.74
CA GLU A 331 16.16 -13.77 9.47
C GLU A 331 15.98 -14.05 7.97
N GLY A 332 16.71 -13.37 7.07
CA GLY A 332 16.54 -13.49 5.62
C GLY A 332 15.20 -12.93 5.11
N THR A 333 14.49 -12.16 5.94
CA THR A 333 13.20 -11.55 5.59
C THR A 333 13.35 -10.26 4.76
N ILE A 334 14.58 -9.78 4.62
CA ILE A 334 14.98 -8.80 3.62
C ILE A 334 15.63 -9.59 2.48
N PRO A 335 14.96 -9.74 1.33
CA PRO A 335 15.51 -10.53 0.23
C PRO A 335 16.85 -9.95 -0.24
N GLU A 336 17.77 -10.81 -0.70
CA GLU A 336 19.07 -10.39 -1.24
C GLU A 336 18.94 -9.37 -2.38
N ASN A 337 17.77 -9.37 -3.05
CA ASN A 337 17.40 -8.47 -4.12
C ASN A 337 16.42 -7.37 -3.67
N PHE A 338 16.46 -6.92 -2.40
CA PHE A 338 15.53 -5.91 -1.84
C PHE A 338 15.39 -4.68 -2.75
N ASP A 339 16.49 -4.19 -3.31
CA ASP A 339 16.48 -3.06 -4.25
C ASP A 339 15.75 -3.39 -5.55
N THR A 340 15.91 -4.61 -6.08
CA THR A 340 15.21 -5.11 -7.26
C THR A 340 13.73 -5.32 -6.97
N LEU A 341 13.36 -5.82 -5.79
CA LEU A 341 11.96 -6.03 -5.40
C LEU A 341 11.22 -4.72 -5.12
N LEU A 342 11.90 -3.71 -4.57
CA LEU A 342 11.40 -2.34 -4.47
C LEU A 342 11.20 -1.74 -5.87
N ALA A 343 12.15 -1.93 -6.78
CA ALA A 343 12.08 -1.43 -8.15
C ALA A 343 11.02 -2.14 -9.02
N ALA A 344 10.85 -3.46 -8.86
CA ALA A 344 9.96 -4.29 -9.65
C ALA A 344 8.55 -4.42 -9.05
N ASN A 345 8.32 -3.93 -7.82
CA ASN A 345 7.11 -4.18 -7.03
C ASN A 345 6.76 -5.67 -6.86
N GLU A 346 7.72 -6.57 -7.10
CA GLU A 346 7.59 -8.05 -7.05
C GLU A 346 7.39 -8.58 -5.64
N PHE A 347 7.60 -7.73 -4.62
CA PHE A 347 7.47 -8.09 -3.22
C PHE A 347 6.09 -8.66 -2.87
N ALA A 348 5.02 -8.38 -3.65
CA ALA A 348 3.68 -8.89 -3.36
C ALA A 348 3.54 -10.42 -3.51
N ALA A 349 4.23 -11.03 -4.49
CA ALA A 349 4.13 -12.46 -4.77
C ALA A 349 4.97 -13.29 -3.79
N GLU A 350 6.23 -12.90 -3.56
CA GLU A 350 7.11 -13.56 -2.60
C GLU A 350 6.62 -13.38 -1.15
N HIS A 351 6.14 -12.17 -0.81
CA HIS A 351 5.61 -11.91 0.53
C HIS A 351 4.21 -12.49 0.74
N GLY A 352 3.41 -12.71 -0.32
CA GLY A 352 2.14 -13.43 -0.23
C GLY A 352 2.36 -14.85 0.28
N ALA A 353 3.30 -15.57 -0.34
CA ALA A 353 3.70 -16.91 0.11
C ALA A 353 4.22 -16.91 1.57
N VAL A 354 5.03 -15.91 1.94
CA VAL A 354 5.57 -15.78 3.30
C VAL A 354 4.48 -15.36 4.32
N VAL A 355 3.50 -14.55 3.93
CA VAL A 355 2.37 -14.16 4.80
C VAL A 355 1.41 -15.30 5.01
N ASP A 356 1.07 -16.02 3.95
CA ASP A 356 0.21 -17.20 4.02
C ASP A 356 0.87 -18.30 4.86
N GLU A 357 2.17 -18.50 4.67
CA GLU A 357 2.97 -19.41 5.49
C GLU A 357 3.05 -18.94 6.95
N ASN A 358 3.26 -17.64 7.21
CA ASN A 358 3.26 -17.11 8.57
C ASN A 358 1.87 -17.19 9.24
N ALA A 359 0.79 -17.01 8.49
CA ALA A 359 -0.57 -17.16 8.98
C ALA A 359 -0.85 -18.63 9.32
N ARG A 360 -0.42 -19.57 8.47
CA ARG A 360 -0.44 -21.01 8.72
C ARG A 360 0.34 -21.37 9.98
N LEU A 361 1.60 -20.94 10.08
CA LEU A 361 2.46 -21.19 11.23
C LEU A 361 1.90 -20.61 12.53
N ARG A 362 1.30 -19.42 12.51
CA ARG A 362 0.62 -18.84 13.68
C ARG A 362 -0.61 -19.66 14.09
N GLY A 363 -1.39 -20.16 13.13
CA GLY A 363 -2.49 -21.08 13.39
C GLY A 363 -2.02 -22.39 14.03
N GLU A 364 -0.91 -22.94 13.54
CA GLU A 364 -0.28 -24.14 14.11
C GLU A 364 0.26 -23.92 15.51
N ILE A 365 0.95 -22.80 15.75
CA ILE A 365 1.43 -22.41 17.09
C ILE A 365 0.25 -22.29 18.07
N PHE A 366 -0.84 -21.65 17.65
CA PHE A 366 -2.03 -21.50 18.50
C PHE A 366 -2.70 -22.85 18.80
N ALA A 367 -2.78 -23.75 17.81
CA ALA A 367 -3.31 -25.10 18.01
C ALA A 367 -2.42 -25.91 18.98
N LEU A 368 -1.10 -25.86 18.82
CA LEU A 368 -0.13 -26.51 19.70
C LEU A 368 -0.19 -25.95 21.13
N GLN A 369 -0.38 -24.64 21.29
CA GLN A 369 -0.56 -24.02 22.61
C GLN A 369 -1.83 -24.52 23.29
N GLN A 370 -2.96 -24.63 22.57
CA GLN A 370 -4.18 -25.22 23.13
C GLN A 370 -4.02 -26.70 23.51
N GLU A 371 -3.29 -27.48 22.71
CA GLU A 371 -3.01 -28.87 23.05
C GLU A 371 -2.12 -29.00 24.29
N LEU A 372 -1.11 -28.13 24.42
CA LEU A 372 -0.24 -28.07 25.59
C LEU A 372 -1.03 -27.68 26.84
N GLU A 373 -1.92 -26.70 26.76
CA GLU A 373 -2.81 -26.31 27.86
C GLU A 373 -3.78 -27.44 28.24
N LYS A 374 -4.39 -28.12 27.27
CA LYS A 374 -5.27 -29.28 27.50
C LYS A 374 -4.53 -30.48 28.12
N SER A 375 -3.24 -30.64 27.81
CA SER A 375 -2.37 -31.65 28.39
C SER A 375 -1.93 -31.27 29.81
N ALA A 376 -1.60 -30.00 30.04
CA ALA A 376 -1.28 -29.44 31.35
C ALA A 376 -2.50 -29.44 32.30
N SER A 377 -3.72 -29.31 31.76
CA SER A 377 -4.98 -29.39 32.50
C SER A 377 -5.45 -30.84 32.78
N ARG A 378 -4.63 -31.87 32.48
CA ARG A 378 -4.87 -33.27 32.86
C ARG A 378 -3.88 -33.75 33.95
N PRO A 379 -3.96 -33.23 35.19
CA PRO A 379 -3.10 -33.66 36.30
C PRO A 379 -3.28 -35.15 36.69
N GLY A 380 -4.33 -35.82 36.18
CA GLY A 380 -4.63 -37.23 36.47
C GLY A 380 -3.73 -38.24 35.75
N ILE A 381 -3.17 -37.92 34.58
CA ILE A 381 -2.40 -38.89 33.78
C ILE A 381 -0.96 -39.01 34.29
N LEU A 382 -0.30 -37.88 34.60
CA LEU A 382 1.04 -37.86 35.19
C LEU A 382 1.07 -38.46 36.61
N ARG A 383 0.03 -38.23 37.43
CA ARG A 383 -0.07 -38.85 38.77
C ARG A 383 -0.30 -40.36 38.72
N ARG A 384 -1.09 -40.87 37.77
CA ARG A 384 -1.29 -42.32 37.60
C ARG A 384 -0.04 -43.01 37.08
N GLN A 385 0.69 -42.40 36.15
CA GLN A 385 1.98 -42.94 35.70
C GLN A 385 3.01 -42.92 36.83
N ALA A 386 3.16 -41.82 37.57
CA ALA A 386 4.09 -41.74 38.70
C ALA A 386 3.78 -42.77 39.82
N ALA A 387 2.50 -43.09 40.08
CA ALA A 387 2.10 -44.13 41.02
C ALA A 387 2.43 -45.55 40.54
N VAL A 388 2.30 -45.82 39.23
CA VAL A 388 2.68 -47.09 38.61
C VAL A 388 4.21 -47.27 38.62
N TRP A 389 4.97 -46.20 38.37
CA TRP A 389 6.44 -46.22 38.45
C TRP A 389 6.95 -46.42 39.89
N ARG A 390 6.33 -45.78 40.91
CA ARG A 390 6.70 -46.00 42.33
C ARG A 390 6.42 -47.42 42.80
N ARG A 391 5.31 -48.05 42.38
CA ARG A 391 5.02 -49.47 42.69
C ARG A 391 6.00 -50.44 42.03
N ARG A 392 6.52 -50.12 40.84
CA ARG A 392 7.53 -50.94 40.15
C ARG A 392 8.93 -50.78 40.73
N LEU A 393 9.29 -49.61 41.25
CA LEU A 393 10.63 -49.33 41.80
C LEU A 393 10.80 -49.75 43.27
N PHE A 394 9.72 -49.79 44.08
CA PHE A 394 9.81 -50.07 45.53
C PHE A 394 9.00 -51.29 46.00
N GLY A 395 8.52 -52.14 45.07
CA GLY A 395 7.68 -53.32 45.37
C GLY A 395 8.41 -54.65 45.58
N ARG A 396 9.73 -54.64 45.85
CA ARG A 396 10.47 -55.82 46.33
C ARG A 396 11.43 -55.42 47.44
N ILE A 397 10.89 -55.26 48.64
CA ILE A 397 11.52 -55.69 49.90
C ILE A 397 10.45 -56.45 50.66
#